data_AF-A0A8T6RTJ3-F1
#
_entry.id   AF-A0A8T6RTJ3-F1
#
_cell.length_a   1.000
_cell.length_b   1.000
_cell.length_c   1.000
_cell.angle_alpha   90.00
_cell.angle_beta   90.00
_cell.angle_gamma   90.00
#
_symmetry.space_group_name_H-M   'P 1'
#
loop_
_entity.id
_entity.type
_entity.pdbx_description
1 polymer ?
#
loop_
_entity_poly.entity_id
_entity_poly.type
_entity_poly.pdbx_seq_one_letter_code
_entity_poly.pdbx_strand_id
1 'polypeptide(L)'
;LENAGAKLLFTADGSSRRGKPIAIKPNADEAVASCPSVQYTVVVKRKGIEVPFNTERDIWWEDLLKMGRKVHTEVMDSEDPALIIYTSGTTGMPKGAVHTHAGTLV
;
A
#
# COMPACT_ATOMS: atom_id res chain seq x y z
N LEU A 1 1.94 8.82 1.59
CA LEU A 1 0.56 8.57 1.08
C LEU A 1 0.02 9.84 0.45
N GLU A 2 -0.14 10.91 1.23
CA GLU A 2 -0.61 12.22 0.74
C GLU A 2 0.20 12.76 -0.46
N ASN A 3 1.52 12.82 -0.37
CA ASN A 3 2.35 13.36 -1.46
C ASN A 3 2.28 12.54 -2.76
N ALA A 4 1.97 11.24 -2.66
CA ALA A 4 1.75 10.39 -3.82
C ALA A 4 0.31 10.48 -4.38
N GLY A 5 -0.59 11.22 -3.72
CA GLY A 5 -2.01 11.25 -4.06
C GLY A 5 -2.68 9.88 -3.98
N ALA A 6 -2.18 8.99 -3.12
CA ALA A 6 -2.63 7.60 -3.08
C ALA A 6 -4.13 7.50 -2.73
N LYS A 7 -4.87 6.72 -3.52
CA LYS A 7 -6.30 6.43 -3.30
C LYS A 7 -6.55 5.10 -2.62
N LEU A 8 -5.56 4.20 -2.62
CA LEU A 8 -5.68 2.86 -2.07
C LEU A 8 -4.38 2.50 -1.34
N LEU A 9 -4.51 1.86 -0.19
CA LEU A 9 -3.40 1.38 0.63
C LEU A 9 -3.47 -0.15 0.75
N PHE A 10 -2.34 -0.84 0.56
CA PHE A 10 -2.19 -2.24 0.95
C PHE A 10 -1.49 -2.35 2.30
N THR A 11 -2.01 -3.19 3.19
CA THR A 11 -1.44 -3.49 4.51
C THR A 11 -1.78 -4.92 4.94
N ALA A 12 -1.43 -5.30 6.16
CA ALA A 12 -1.80 -6.58 6.76
C ALA A 12 -2.35 -6.40 8.18
N ASP A 13 -2.99 -7.43 8.72
CA ASP A 13 -3.33 -7.50 10.15
C ASP A 13 -2.06 -7.40 11.03
N GLY A 14 -0.98 -8.06 10.64
CA GLY A 14 0.27 -8.06 11.36
C GLY A 14 1.46 -8.58 10.59
N SER A 15 2.63 -8.41 11.19
CA SER A 15 3.92 -8.88 10.70
C SER A 15 4.73 -9.51 11.84
N SER A 16 5.95 -9.95 11.54
CA SER A 16 6.91 -10.41 12.54
C SER A 16 8.06 -9.42 12.66
N ARG A 17 8.38 -9.01 13.88
CA ARG A 17 9.58 -8.21 14.18
C ARG A 17 10.36 -8.90 15.28
N ARG A 18 11.63 -9.25 15.00
CA ARG A 18 12.50 -10.00 15.93
C ARG A 18 11.82 -11.26 16.49
N GLY A 19 11.17 -12.03 15.61
CA GLY A 19 10.47 -13.27 15.95
C GLY A 19 9.10 -13.10 16.62
N LYS A 20 8.73 -11.89 17.09
CA LYS A 20 7.45 -11.65 17.76
C LYS A 20 6.38 -11.13 16.77
N PRO A 21 5.12 -11.57 16.90
CA PRO A 21 4.02 -10.98 16.14
C PRO A 21 3.80 -9.53 16.57
N ILE A 22 3.56 -8.66 15.60
CA ILE A 22 3.16 -7.26 15.82
C ILE A 22 1.97 -6.93 14.93
N ALA A 23 1.00 -6.21 15.47
CA ALA A 23 -0.08 -5.63 14.66
C ALA A 23 0.49 -4.48 13.82
N ILE A 24 0.12 -4.39 12.54
CA ILE A 24 0.54 -3.28 11.66
C ILE A 24 -0.63 -2.46 11.16
N LYS A 25 -1.85 -3.03 11.17
CA LYS A 25 -3.09 -2.32 10.78
C LYS A 25 -3.35 -1.05 11.59
N PRO A 26 -3.12 -0.96 12.91
CA PRO A 26 -3.31 0.29 13.65
C PRO A 26 -2.47 1.46 13.11
N ASN A 27 -1.20 1.22 12.75
CA ASN A 27 -0.34 2.25 12.17
C ASN A 27 -0.82 2.67 10.77
N ALA A 28 -1.38 1.73 10.00
CA ALA A 28 -1.99 2.03 8.71
C ALA A 28 -3.23 2.92 8.88
N ASP A 29 -4.06 2.66 9.88
CA ASP A 29 -5.24 3.48 10.18
C ASP A 29 -4.88 4.91 10.58
N GLU A 30 -3.86 5.08 11.42
CA GLU A 30 -3.33 6.39 11.80
C GLU A 30 -2.83 7.17 10.56
N ALA A 31 -2.08 6.50 9.69
CA ALA A 31 -1.59 7.11 8.46
C ALA A 31 -2.73 7.52 7.50
N VAL A 32 -3.77 6.67 7.37
CA VAL A 32 -4.95 6.94 6.54
C VAL A 32 -5.80 8.09 7.10
N ALA A 33 -5.91 8.21 8.42
CA ALA A 33 -6.64 9.32 9.06
C ALA A 33 -6.06 10.70 8.67
N SER A 34 -4.75 10.76 8.41
CA SER A 34 -4.05 11.97 7.96
C SER A 34 -4.02 12.13 6.43
N CYS A 35 -4.59 11.20 5.66
CA CYS A 35 -4.49 11.16 4.20
C CYS A 35 -5.88 11.01 3.56
N PRO A 36 -6.66 12.10 3.41
CA PRO A 36 -8.06 12.04 2.92
C PRO A 36 -8.19 11.57 1.47
N SER A 37 -7.09 11.51 0.71
CA SER A 37 -7.09 10.92 -0.63
C SER A 37 -7.33 9.42 -0.62
N VAL A 38 -6.99 8.72 0.47
CA VAL A 38 -7.11 7.26 0.57
C VAL A 38 -8.57 6.88 0.80
N GLN A 39 -9.16 6.21 -0.18
CA GLN A 39 -10.55 5.79 -0.20
C GLN A 39 -10.72 4.35 0.30
N TYR A 40 -9.73 3.48 0.06
CA TYR A 40 -9.79 2.07 0.42
C TYR A 40 -8.49 1.56 1.04
N THR A 41 -8.61 0.65 1.99
CA THR A 41 -7.46 -0.08 2.57
C THR A 41 -7.64 -1.57 2.36
N VAL A 42 -6.75 -2.19 1.60
CA VAL A 42 -6.73 -3.64 1.39
C VAL A 42 -5.88 -4.29 2.49
N VAL A 43 -6.48 -5.20 3.25
CA VAL A 43 -5.87 -5.84 4.41
C VAL A 43 -5.63 -7.32 4.13
N VAL A 44 -4.38 -7.76 4.23
CA VAL A 44 -4.01 -9.17 4.17
C VAL A 44 -4.09 -9.79 5.57
N LYS A 45 -4.78 -10.93 5.73
CA LYS A 45 -4.78 -11.71 6.97
C LYS A 45 -3.50 -12.56 7.05
N ARG A 46 -2.41 -11.97 7.54
CA ARG A 46 -1.08 -12.58 7.54
C ARG A 46 -0.74 -13.32 8.84
N LYS A 47 -1.22 -12.83 9.98
CA LYS A 47 -0.92 -13.35 11.32
C LYS A 47 -2.14 -13.82 12.11
N GLY A 48 -3.36 -13.52 11.64
CA GLY A 48 -4.60 -13.83 12.35
C GLY A 48 -4.78 -12.98 13.62
N ILE A 49 -4.14 -11.82 13.69
CA ILE A 49 -4.27 -10.91 14.83
C ILE A 49 -5.57 -10.13 14.67
N GLU A 50 -6.33 -10.01 15.75
CA GLU A 50 -7.50 -9.15 15.77
C GLU A 50 -7.08 -7.68 15.64
N VAL A 51 -7.66 -6.98 14.67
CA VAL A 51 -7.31 -5.60 14.34
C VAL A 51 -8.58 -4.79 14.06
N PRO A 52 -8.56 -3.46 14.29
CA PRO A 52 -9.65 -2.59 13.88
C PRO A 52 -9.91 -2.73 12.38
N PHE A 53 -11.20 -2.84 12.03
CA PHE A 53 -11.63 -3.02 10.65
C PHE A 53 -12.88 -2.19 10.39
N ASN A 54 -12.77 -1.19 9.51
CA ASN A 54 -13.88 -0.36 9.10
C ASN A 54 -14.48 -0.93 7.80
N THR A 55 -15.68 -1.53 7.85
CA THR A 55 -16.31 -2.17 6.69
C THR A 55 -16.69 -1.21 5.55
N GLU A 56 -16.71 0.10 5.79
CA GLU A 56 -16.97 1.11 4.75
C GLU A 56 -15.72 1.44 3.92
N ARG A 57 -14.52 1.12 4.42
CA ARG A 57 -13.23 1.52 3.83
C ARG A 57 -12.27 0.35 3.62
N ASP A 58 -12.26 -0.61 4.54
CA ASP A 58 -11.31 -1.70 4.60
C ASP A 58 -11.87 -2.93 3.87
N ILE A 59 -11.03 -3.59 3.08
CA ILE A 59 -11.38 -4.76 2.29
C ILE A 59 -10.38 -5.87 2.57
N TRP A 60 -10.85 -7.08 2.87
CA TRP A 60 -9.96 -8.23 2.98
C TRP A 60 -9.42 -8.63 1.61
N TRP A 61 -8.10 -8.84 1.54
CA TRP A 61 -7.42 -9.32 0.34
C TRP A 61 -8.06 -10.59 -0.24
N GLU A 62 -8.47 -11.53 0.62
CA GLU A 62 -9.10 -12.78 0.22
C GLU A 62 -10.44 -12.56 -0.50
N ASP A 63 -11.20 -11.54 -0.10
CA ASP A 63 -12.48 -11.22 -0.73
C ASP A 63 -12.26 -10.55 -2.09
N LEU A 64 -11.25 -9.68 -2.21
CA LEU A 64 -10.84 -9.12 -3.51
C LEU A 64 -10.40 -10.20 -4.49
N LEU A 65 -9.64 -11.21 -4.03
CA LEU A 65 -9.20 -12.31 -4.88
C LEU A 65 -10.37 -13.13 -5.44
N LYS A 66 -11.44 -13.34 -4.66
CA LYS A 66 -12.65 -14.05 -5.13
C LYS A 66 -13.38 -13.29 -6.24
N MET A 67 -13.26 -11.96 -6.25
CA MET A 67 -13.83 -11.10 -7.29
C MET A 67 -12.90 -10.93 -8.51
N GLY A 68 -11.65 -11.41 -8.40
CA GLY A 68 -10.64 -11.27 -9.43
C GLY A 68 -11.05 -11.96 -10.73
N ARG A 69 -10.83 -11.26 -11.85
CA ARG A 69 -10.98 -11.81 -13.21
C ARG A 69 -9.69 -11.63 -13.97
N LYS A 70 -9.50 -12.42 -15.02
CA LYS A 70 -8.39 -12.20 -15.96
C LYS A 70 -8.58 -10.83 -16.62
N VAL A 71 -7.55 -10.00 -16.53
CA VAL A 71 -7.49 -8.68 -17.17
C VAL A 71 -6.32 -8.66 -18.15
N HIS A 72 -6.44 -7.85 -19.19
CA HIS A 72 -5.31 -7.60 -20.09
C HIS A 72 -4.32 -6.67 -19.41
N THR A 73 -3.03 -6.90 -19.65
CA THR A 73 -1.98 -5.96 -19.24
C THR A 73 -2.11 -4.71 -20.10
N GLU A 74 -2.13 -3.54 -19.47
CA GLU A 74 -2.09 -2.26 -20.17
C GLU A 74 -0.74 -2.07 -20.85
N VAL A 75 -0.77 -1.53 -22.08
CA VAL A 75 0.45 -1.18 -22.83
C VAL A 75 0.92 0.18 -22.33
N MET A 76 2.15 0.25 -21.82
CA MET A 76 2.75 1.46 -21.28
C MET A 76 3.95 1.88 -22.14
N ASP A 77 4.23 3.18 -22.19
CA ASP A 77 5.47 3.70 -22.76
C ASP A 77 6.67 3.34 -21.86
N SER A 78 7.88 3.26 -22.43
CA SER A 78 9.11 3.01 -21.66
C SER A 78 9.36 4.06 -20.57
N GLU A 79 8.94 5.31 -20.82
CA GLU A 79 9.13 6.46 -19.93
C GLU A 79 7.93 6.71 -19.00
N ASP A 80 6.86 5.91 -19.09
CA ASP A 80 5.74 6.03 -18.15
C ASP A 80 6.20 5.68 -16.72
N PRO A 81 5.71 6.41 -15.68
CA PRO A 81 6.05 6.10 -14.29
C PRO A 81 5.54 4.72 -13.85
N ALA A 82 6.43 3.88 -13.32
CA ALA A 82 6.09 2.55 -12.81
C ALA A 82 6.08 2.50 -11.27
N LEU A 83 7.04 3.16 -10.61
CA LEU A 83 7.19 3.14 -9.15
C LEU A 83 7.60 4.51 -8.61
N ILE A 84 7.12 4.83 -7.41
CA ILE A 84 7.64 5.95 -6.61
C ILE A 84 8.19 5.37 -5.30
N ILE A 85 9.49 5.50 -5.09
CA ILE A 85 10.18 5.02 -3.90
C ILE A 85 10.57 6.22 -3.04
N TYR A 86 9.96 6.33 -1.88
CA TYR A 86 10.28 7.39 -0.92
C TYR A 86 11.51 7.00 -0.10
N THR A 87 12.46 7.93 0.00
CA THR A 87 13.67 7.79 0.83
C THR A 87 13.69 8.86 1.91
N SER A 88 14.18 8.48 3.11
CA SER A 88 14.41 9.44 4.19
C SER A 88 15.65 10.27 3.86
N GLY A 89 15.45 11.51 3.41
CA GLY A 89 16.54 12.47 3.28
C GLY A 89 17.11 12.87 4.63
N THR A 90 18.34 13.38 4.67
CA THR A 90 18.97 13.91 5.90
C THR A 90 18.37 15.23 6.36
N THR A 91 17.67 15.95 5.48
CA THR A 91 16.96 17.19 5.77
C THR A 91 15.61 17.25 5.03
N GLY A 92 14.55 17.66 5.73
CA GLY A 92 13.25 17.98 5.14
C GLY A 92 12.32 16.80 4.84
N MET A 93 11.35 17.07 3.97
CA MET A 93 10.32 16.11 3.55
C MET A 93 10.94 14.92 2.77
N PRO A 94 10.39 13.70 2.92
CA PRO A 94 10.82 12.55 2.13
C PRO A 94 10.74 12.82 0.63
N LYS A 95 11.77 12.39 -0.11
CA LYS A 95 11.83 12.54 -1.58
C LYS A 95 11.31 11.28 -2.25
N GLY A 96 10.32 11.43 -3.13
CA GLY A 96 9.81 10.34 -3.97
C GLY A 96 10.64 10.20 -5.25
N ALA A 97 11.54 9.21 -5.29
CA ALA A 97 12.26 8.87 -6.52
C ALA A 97 11.30 8.14 -7.48
N VAL A 98 11.13 8.68 -8.67
CA VAL A 98 10.27 8.09 -9.71
C VAL A 98 11.13 7.18 -10.58
N HIS A 99 10.68 5.94 -10.77
CA HIS A 99 11.26 5.00 -11.70
C HIS A 99 10.26 4.72 -12.83
N THR A 100 10.73 4.75 -14.08
CA THR A 100 9.93 4.47 -15.27
C THR A 100 9.85 2.97 -15.56
N HIS A 101 8.92 2.55 -16.43
CA HIS A 101 8.78 1.14 -16.79
C HIS A 101 10.09 0.51 -17.29
N ALA A 102 10.79 1.13 -18.22
CA ALA A 102 12.08 0.61 -18.68
C ALA A 102 13.16 0.67 -17.58
N GLY A 103 13.20 1.77 -16.81
CA GLY A 103 14.19 1.96 -15.75
C GLY A 103 14.07 0.99 -14.56
N THR A 104 12.94 0.31 -14.39
CA THR A 104 12.73 -0.71 -13.34
C THR A 104 13.11 -2.14 -13.75
N LEU A 105 13.24 -2.40 -15.06
CA LEU A 105 13.47 -3.75 -15.60
C LEU A 105 14.93 -4.06 -15.92
N VAL A 106 15.81 -3.05 -15.81
CA VAL A 106 17.26 -3.15 -16.07
C VAL A 106 18.03 -3.49 -14.81
#